data_AF-A0A132EWU4-F1
#
_entry.id   AF-A0A132EWU4-F1
#
_cell.length_a   1.000
_cell.length_b   1.000
_cell.length_c   1.000
_cell.angle_alpha   90.00
_cell.angle_beta   90.00
_cell.angle_gamma   90.00
#
_symmetry.space_group_name_H-M   'P 1'
#
loop_
_entity.id
_entity.type
_entity.pdbx_description
1 polymer ?
#
loop_
_entity_poly.entity_id
_entity_poly.type
_entity_poly.pdbx_seq_one_letter_code
_entity_poly.pdbx_strand_id
1 'polypeptide(L)'
;MPAPLAAPPAPPKDTLGCLSSLLSKDIERSVGGLTLHRKCMRDEQFERIEMAASDRGFLIGVSLNGGHHRTIYGGSGKSERRFQHNTIYIRDFSRNFRADLYGKFDFVLVELSHRYLDDLGREHDGTEIGGLTCAPDVQDPVLGHLAHAVADSLDGRGALNTLFIEQMGLAIGTHLARQYGNASVRDLQRKGRLSPAKIALAKELLMEKADLGVSIEEVASECELSRGYFIRAFSRTTGRTPHQWLLEQRVIRARQLIETTSMTLAEIAAACGFADQSHLNRVFARIVGHPPGAWRRELSR
;
A
#
# COMPACT_ATOMS: atom_id res chain seq x y z
N MET A 1 -38.15 -20.16 19.90
CA MET A 1 -37.48 -19.33 18.88
C MET A 1 -36.36 -20.17 18.29
N PRO A 2 -36.42 -20.59 17.01
CA PRO A 2 -35.29 -21.27 16.40
C PRO A 2 -34.13 -20.27 16.23
N ALA A 3 -32.91 -20.72 16.51
CA ALA A 3 -31.71 -19.91 16.30
C ALA A 3 -31.58 -19.51 14.81
N PRO A 4 -31.07 -18.31 14.50
CA PRO A 4 -30.87 -17.92 13.11
C PRO A 4 -29.88 -18.89 12.47
N LEU A 5 -30.27 -19.49 11.34
CA LEU A 5 -29.38 -20.26 10.48
C LEU A 5 -28.19 -19.36 10.11
N ALA A 6 -26.99 -19.78 10.51
CA ALA A 6 -25.76 -19.12 10.13
C ALA A 6 -25.71 -19.02 8.60
N ALA A 7 -25.46 -17.81 8.08
CA ALA A 7 -25.30 -17.61 6.65
C ALA A 7 -24.20 -18.54 6.12
N PRO A 8 -24.38 -19.16 4.94
CA PRO A 8 -23.37 -20.03 4.37
C PRO A 8 -22.04 -19.28 4.24
N PRO A 9 -20.90 -19.96 4.45
CA PRO A 9 -19.59 -19.34 4.33
C PRO A 9 -19.43 -18.75 2.92
N ALA A 10 -18.84 -17.56 2.85
CA ALA A 10 -18.56 -16.91 1.58
C ALA A 10 -17.71 -17.86 0.70
N PRO A 11 -17.99 -17.94 -0.61
CA PRO A 11 -17.23 -18.80 -1.51
C PRO A 11 -15.74 -18.42 -1.50
N PRO A 12 -14.83 -19.40 -1.64
CA PRO A 12 -13.39 -19.16 -1.54
C PRO A 12 -12.91 -18.23 -2.66
N LYS A 13 -12.10 -17.25 -2.27
CA LYS A 13 -11.42 -16.32 -3.17
C LYS A 13 -9.93 -16.56 -3.17
N ASP A 14 -9.29 -16.29 -4.30
CA ASP A 14 -7.85 -16.33 -4.48
C ASP A 14 -7.14 -15.11 -3.84
N THR A 15 -5.80 -15.08 -3.97
CA THR A 15 -4.94 -14.02 -3.40
C THR A 15 -5.13 -12.64 -4.03
N LEU A 16 -5.86 -12.53 -5.15
CA LEU A 16 -6.20 -11.29 -5.86
C LEU A 16 -7.71 -11.01 -5.88
N GLY A 17 -8.49 -11.72 -5.05
CA GLY A 17 -9.89 -11.46 -4.79
C GLY A 17 -10.88 -12.03 -5.80
N CYS A 18 -10.43 -12.85 -6.76
CA CYS A 18 -11.33 -13.58 -7.66
C CYS A 18 -11.86 -14.86 -6.99
N LEU A 19 -13.07 -15.26 -7.32
CA LEU A 19 -13.70 -16.52 -6.95
C LEU A 19 -13.00 -17.65 -7.71
N SER A 20 -12.30 -18.52 -6.98
CA SER A 20 -11.52 -19.60 -7.59
C SER A 20 -12.39 -20.54 -8.42
N SER A 21 -13.68 -20.67 -8.10
CA SER A 21 -14.65 -21.48 -8.87
C SER A 21 -14.93 -20.95 -10.28
N LEU A 22 -14.66 -19.67 -10.54
CA LEU A 22 -14.86 -19.07 -11.87
C LEU A 22 -13.61 -19.13 -12.75
N LEU A 23 -12.47 -19.56 -12.19
CA LEU A 23 -11.19 -19.59 -12.88
C LEU A 23 -10.90 -20.98 -13.44
N SER A 24 -10.78 -21.06 -14.76
CA SER A 24 -10.27 -22.25 -15.46
C SER A 24 -8.75 -22.43 -15.32
N LYS A 25 -8.01 -21.36 -15.02
CA LYS A 25 -6.63 -21.39 -14.55
C LYS A 25 -6.47 -20.41 -13.39
N ASP A 26 -5.89 -20.87 -12.30
CA ASP A 26 -5.51 -20.07 -11.13
C ASP A 26 -4.18 -20.59 -10.57
N ILE A 27 -3.07 -20.05 -11.08
CA ILE A 27 -1.72 -20.53 -10.74
C ILE A 27 -0.93 -19.37 -10.17
N GLU A 28 -0.14 -19.65 -9.14
CA GLU A 28 0.74 -18.71 -8.48
C GLU A 28 2.16 -19.31 -8.36
N ARG A 29 3.16 -18.52 -8.73
CA ARG A 29 4.58 -18.88 -8.66
C ARG A 29 5.42 -17.68 -8.23
N SER A 30 6.04 -17.77 -7.06
CA SER A 30 7.04 -16.80 -6.60
C SER A 30 8.43 -17.19 -7.06
N VAL A 31 9.13 -16.27 -7.69
CA VAL A 31 10.43 -16.48 -8.32
C VAL A 31 11.24 -15.20 -8.22
N GLY A 32 12.51 -15.23 -7.79
CA GLY A 32 13.41 -14.07 -7.90
C GLY A 32 12.92 -12.75 -7.27
N GLY A 33 12.06 -12.79 -6.25
CA GLY A 33 11.50 -11.60 -5.59
C GLY A 33 10.26 -10.99 -6.26
N LEU A 34 9.75 -11.61 -7.32
CA LEU A 34 8.45 -11.33 -7.95
C LEU A 34 7.50 -12.52 -7.81
N THR A 35 6.20 -12.28 -7.92
CA THR A 35 5.19 -13.34 -7.98
C THR A 35 4.43 -13.25 -9.29
N LEU A 36 4.39 -14.36 -10.02
CA LEU A 36 3.66 -14.50 -11.27
C LEU A 36 2.36 -15.26 -11.01
N HIS A 37 1.27 -14.72 -11.54
CA HIS A 37 -0.03 -15.35 -11.51
C HIS A 37 -0.51 -15.62 -12.92
N ARG A 38 -1.16 -16.77 -13.11
CA ARG A 38 -1.94 -17.08 -14.31
C ARG A 38 -3.40 -17.14 -13.94
N LYS A 39 -4.22 -16.25 -14.51
CA LYS A 39 -5.67 -16.23 -14.25
C LYS A 39 -6.44 -16.26 -15.56
N CYS A 40 -7.30 -17.25 -15.73
CA CYS A 40 -8.10 -17.44 -16.92
C CYS A 40 -9.56 -17.77 -16.56
N MET A 41 -10.48 -16.93 -17.00
CA MET A 41 -11.93 -17.16 -16.95
C MET A 41 -12.41 -17.35 -18.39
N ARG A 42 -12.91 -18.53 -18.74
CA ARG A 42 -13.33 -18.87 -20.11
C ARG A 42 -14.78 -18.50 -20.40
N ASP A 43 -15.63 -18.67 -19.40
CA ASP A 43 -17.06 -18.36 -19.48
C ASP A 43 -17.30 -16.89 -19.15
N GLU A 44 -18.20 -16.24 -19.87
CA GLU A 44 -18.54 -14.85 -19.60
C GLU A 44 -19.39 -14.76 -18.33
N GLN A 45 -18.73 -14.42 -17.22
CA GLN A 45 -19.38 -14.25 -15.93
C GLN A 45 -19.06 -12.89 -15.35
N PHE A 46 -20.04 -12.32 -14.64
CA PHE A 46 -19.84 -11.11 -13.86
C PHE A 46 -19.15 -11.44 -12.54
N GLU A 47 -18.16 -10.63 -12.18
CA GLU A 47 -17.53 -10.75 -10.87
C GLU A 47 -17.20 -9.37 -10.29
N ARG A 48 -17.45 -9.21 -8.98
CA ARG A 48 -16.96 -8.05 -8.21
C ARG A 48 -15.77 -8.43 -7.35
N ILE A 49 -14.66 -7.73 -7.58
CA ILE A 49 -13.44 -7.84 -6.79
C ILE A 49 -13.35 -6.64 -5.86
N GLU A 50 -13.14 -6.92 -4.57
CA GLU A 50 -12.83 -5.92 -3.55
C GLU A 50 -11.60 -6.37 -2.78
N MET A 51 -10.64 -5.46 -2.64
CA MET A 51 -9.39 -5.73 -1.96
C MET A 51 -8.99 -4.51 -1.14
N ALA A 52 -8.73 -4.75 0.15
CA ALA A 52 -8.16 -3.75 1.02
C ALA A 52 -6.74 -3.36 0.59
N ALA A 53 -6.36 -2.12 0.91
CA ALA A 53 -4.99 -1.66 0.77
C ALA A 53 -4.02 -2.56 1.56
N SER A 54 -2.85 -2.84 0.99
CA SER A 54 -1.77 -3.59 1.63
C SER A 54 -0.40 -3.02 1.25
N ASP A 55 0.68 -3.62 1.73
CA ASP A 55 2.05 -3.18 1.44
C ASP A 55 2.78 -4.09 0.42
N ARG A 56 2.00 -4.87 -0.34
CA ARG A 56 2.51 -5.87 -1.30
C ARG A 56 3.29 -5.28 -2.48
N GLY A 57 3.18 -3.97 -2.72
CA GLY A 57 3.84 -3.27 -3.82
C GLY A 57 2.90 -3.03 -4.99
N PHE A 58 3.26 -3.49 -6.19
CA PHE A 58 2.52 -3.25 -7.43
C PHE A 58 2.07 -4.56 -8.06
N LEU A 59 0.88 -4.54 -8.67
CA LEU A 59 0.36 -5.60 -9.52
C LEU A 59 0.24 -5.09 -10.95
N ILE A 60 0.87 -5.80 -11.88
CA ILE A 60 0.80 -5.51 -13.31
C ILE A 60 0.04 -6.65 -13.97
N GLY A 61 -1.09 -6.36 -14.60
CA GLY A 61 -1.81 -7.36 -15.40
C GLY A 61 -1.53 -7.16 -16.87
N VAL A 62 -1.16 -8.23 -17.57
CA VAL A 62 -1.00 -8.27 -19.03
C VAL A 62 -2.08 -9.17 -19.61
N SER A 63 -2.94 -8.61 -20.46
CA SER A 63 -4.03 -9.34 -21.10
C SER A 63 -3.51 -10.16 -22.27
N LEU A 64 -3.68 -11.49 -22.23
CA LEU A 64 -3.29 -12.41 -23.30
C LEU A 64 -4.36 -12.53 -24.39
N ASN A 65 -5.59 -12.09 -24.11
CA ASN A 65 -6.68 -12.01 -25.08
C ASN A 65 -7.42 -10.67 -25.00
N GLY A 66 -8.28 -10.41 -25.97
CA GLY A 66 -9.21 -9.28 -25.94
C GLY A 66 -10.61 -9.70 -25.46
N GLY A 67 -11.46 -8.71 -25.23
CA GLY A 67 -12.89 -8.91 -24.92
C GLY A 67 -13.25 -8.73 -23.45
N HIS A 68 -12.26 -8.53 -22.57
CA HIS A 68 -12.48 -8.22 -21.17
C HIS A 68 -12.71 -6.73 -20.96
N HIS A 69 -13.62 -6.36 -20.05
CA HIS A 69 -13.73 -4.98 -19.60
C HIS A 69 -13.95 -4.90 -18.09
N ARG A 70 -13.57 -3.77 -17.51
CA ARG A 70 -13.68 -3.52 -16.07
C ARG A 70 -14.21 -2.14 -15.79
N THR A 71 -15.14 -2.06 -14.85
CA THR A 71 -15.47 -0.81 -14.15
C THR A 71 -14.64 -0.75 -12.88
N ILE A 72 -13.70 0.19 -12.79
CA ILE A 72 -12.85 0.38 -11.61
C ILE A 72 -13.39 1.55 -10.79
N TYR A 73 -13.57 1.35 -9.50
CA TYR A 73 -14.05 2.36 -8.55
C TYR A 73 -12.88 2.89 -7.72
N GLY A 74 -12.81 4.21 -7.58
CA GLY A 74 -11.85 4.89 -6.70
C GLY A 74 -12.42 6.20 -6.15
N GLY A 75 -11.61 6.93 -5.36
CA GLY A 75 -12.03 8.17 -4.71
C GLY A 75 -12.46 9.30 -5.68
N SER A 76 -12.05 9.24 -6.95
CA SER A 76 -12.45 10.19 -8.00
C SER A 76 -13.63 9.73 -8.87
N GLY A 77 -14.32 8.64 -8.48
CA GLY A 77 -15.47 8.08 -9.20
C GLY A 77 -15.20 6.72 -9.83
N LYS A 78 -15.97 6.38 -10.87
CA LYS A 78 -15.81 5.14 -11.65
C LYS A 78 -15.12 5.40 -12.97
N SER A 79 -14.32 4.44 -13.43
CA SER A 79 -13.67 4.51 -14.74
C SER A 79 -13.78 3.18 -15.46
N GLU A 80 -14.07 3.23 -16.75
CA GLU A 80 -14.11 2.02 -17.58
C GLU A 80 -12.74 1.73 -18.19
N ARG A 81 -12.44 0.44 -18.31
CA ARG A 81 -11.22 -0.09 -18.96
C ARG A 81 -11.59 -1.21 -19.89
N ARG A 82 -11.04 -1.20 -21.10
CA ARG A 82 -11.23 -2.27 -22.09
C ARG A 82 -9.88 -2.90 -22.36
N PHE A 83 -9.81 -4.20 -22.20
CA PHE A 83 -8.58 -4.96 -22.38
C PHE A 83 -8.63 -5.64 -23.74
N GLN A 84 -7.76 -5.17 -24.63
CA GLN A 84 -7.41 -5.86 -25.87
C GLN A 84 -6.22 -6.79 -25.59
N HIS A 85 -5.86 -7.57 -26.60
CA HIS A 85 -4.62 -8.34 -26.56
C HIS A 85 -3.43 -7.42 -26.29
N ASN A 86 -2.55 -7.84 -25.37
CA ASN A 86 -1.39 -7.11 -24.85
C ASN A 86 -1.70 -5.78 -24.13
N THR A 87 -2.97 -5.48 -23.83
CA THR A 87 -3.30 -4.36 -22.95
C THR A 87 -2.80 -4.65 -21.54
N ILE A 88 -2.11 -3.68 -20.95
CA ILE A 88 -1.64 -3.75 -19.58
C ILE A 88 -2.44 -2.85 -18.63
N TYR A 89 -2.35 -3.15 -17.34
CA TYR A 89 -2.67 -2.19 -16.29
C TYR A 89 -1.65 -2.32 -15.16
N ILE A 90 -1.43 -1.21 -14.45
CA ILE A 90 -0.61 -1.17 -13.24
C ILE A 90 -1.51 -0.74 -12.08
N ARG A 91 -1.50 -1.53 -11.02
CA ARG A 91 -2.21 -1.27 -9.77
C ARG A 91 -1.21 -1.17 -8.62
N ASP A 92 -1.39 -0.14 -7.81
CA ASP A 92 -0.71 0.03 -6.53
C ASP A 92 -1.52 -0.66 -5.42
N PHE A 93 -0.91 -1.61 -4.70
CA PHE A 93 -1.57 -2.28 -3.58
C PHE A 93 -1.77 -1.37 -2.38
N SER A 94 -1.09 -0.22 -2.30
CA SER A 94 -1.23 0.73 -1.19
C SER A 94 -2.60 1.40 -1.12
N ARG A 95 -3.48 1.14 -2.10
CA ARG A 95 -4.81 1.71 -2.21
C ARG A 95 -5.86 0.61 -2.21
N ASN A 96 -7.01 0.92 -1.62
CA ASN A 96 -8.20 0.08 -1.76
C ASN A 96 -8.54 -0.05 -3.24
N PHE A 97 -8.96 -1.24 -3.63
CA PHE A 97 -9.34 -1.54 -5.00
C PHE A 97 -10.70 -2.20 -5.02
N ARG A 98 -11.58 -1.65 -5.85
CA ARG A 98 -12.85 -2.27 -6.19
C ARG A 98 -13.03 -2.23 -7.70
N ALA A 99 -13.39 -3.36 -8.28
CA ALA A 99 -13.70 -3.43 -9.69
C ALA A 99 -14.78 -4.46 -10.00
N ASP A 100 -15.62 -4.11 -10.97
CA ASP A 100 -16.54 -5.04 -11.62
C ASP A 100 -15.85 -5.56 -12.89
N LEU A 101 -15.80 -6.88 -13.03
CA LEU A 101 -15.20 -7.60 -14.13
C LEU A 101 -16.32 -8.19 -14.99
N TYR A 102 -16.17 -8.02 -16.30
CA TYR A 102 -17.16 -8.44 -17.28
C TYR A 102 -16.51 -9.13 -18.47
N GLY A 103 -17.16 -10.20 -18.94
CA GLY A 103 -16.67 -11.03 -20.04
C GLY A 103 -15.61 -12.02 -19.59
N LYS A 104 -15.10 -12.78 -20.55
CA LYS A 104 -13.99 -13.71 -20.35
C LYS A 104 -12.67 -12.96 -20.27
N PHE A 105 -11.71 -13.52 -19.57
CA PHE A 105 -10.36 -12.96 -19.52
C PHE A 105 -9.27 -14.00 -19.44
N ASP A 106 -8.11 -13.59 -19.91
CA ASP A 106 -6.91 -14.38 -19.86
C ASP A 106 -5.73 -13.46 -19.54
N PHE A 107 -5.19 -13.58 -18.32
CA PHE A 107 -4.12 -12.71 -17.83
C PHE A 107 -2.92 -13.50 -17.31
N VAL A 108 -1.74 -12.91 -17.53
CA VAL A 108 -0.60 -13.07 -16.64
C VAL A 108 -0.52 -11.83 -15.77
N LEU A 109 -0.36 -12.03 -14.47
CA LEU A 109 -0.17 -10.93 -13.53
C LEU A 109 1.18 -11.04 -12.86
N VAL A 110 1.85 -9.90 -12.73
CA VAL A 110 3.19 -9.78 -12.15
C VAL A 110 3.05 -8.92 -10.92
N GLU A 111 3.28 -9.50 -9.76
CA GLU A 111 3.37 -8.79 -8.49
C GLU A 111 4.84 -8.48 -8.19
N LEU A 112 5.11 -7.20 -7.97
CA LEU A 112 6.43 -6.68 -7.62
C LEU A 112 6.38 -6.03 -6.25
N SER A 113 7.20 -6.52 -5.32
CA SER A 113 7.34 -5.88 -4.02
C SER A 113 8.08 -4.53 -4.14
N HIS A 114 7.86 -3.65 -3.17
CA HIS A 114 8.65 -2.41 -3.05
C HIS A 114 10.16 -2.70 -2.99
N ARG A 115 10.53 -3.76 -2.25
CA ARG A 115 11.93 -4.19 -2.14
C ARG A 115 12.53 -4.58 -3.50
N TYR A 116 11.79 -5.33 -4.32
CA TYR A 116 12.26 -5.73 -5.64
C TYR A 116 12.57 -4.50 -6.52
N LEU A 117 11.69 -3.49 -6.49
CA LEU A 117 11.91 -2.23 -7.22
C LEU A 117 13.12 -1.45 -6.67
N ASP A 118 13.28 -1.41 -5.34
CA ASP A 118 14.45 -0.76 -4.71
C ASP A 118 15.76 -1.45 -5.11
N ASP A 119 15.78 -2.79 -5.09
CA ASP A 119 16.97 -3.58 -5.43
C ASP A 119 17.31 -3.40 -6.92
N LEU A 120 16.31 -3.42 -7.82
CA LEU A 120 16.51 -3.21 -9.26
C LEU A 120 16.98 -1.77 -9.59
N GLY A 121 16.46 -0.76 -8.89
CA GLY A 121 16.92 0.64 -9.04
C GLY A 121 18.36 0.86 -8.59
N ARG A 122 18.83 0.15 -7.55
CA ARG A 122 20.24 0.20 -7.13
C ARG A 122 21.17 -0.43 -8.15
N GLU A 123 20.75 -1.52 -8.79
CA GLU A 123 21.56 -2.22 -9.79
C GLU A 123 21.65 -1.46 -11.13
N HIS A 124 20.64 -0.65 -11.47
CA HIS A 124 20.55 0.05 -12.76
C HIS A 124 20.61 1.58 -12.60
N ASP A 125 21.82 2.12 -12.57
CA ASP A 125 22.15 3.56 -12.49
C ASP A 125 21.90 4.23 -11.13
N GLY A 126 21.62 3.46 -10.07
CA GLY A 126 21.41 3.99 -8.71
C GLY A 126 20.17 4.87 -8.56
N THR A 127 19.24 4.80 -9.52
CA THR A 127 18.03 5.63 -9.55
C THR A 127 16.92 4.96 -8.74
N GLU A 128 16.40 5.64 -7.70
CA GLU A 128 15.28 5.13 -6.89
C GLU A 128 14.00 5.05 -7.77
N ILE A 129 13.45 3.84 -7.93
CA ILE A 129 12.17 3.63 -8.63
C ILE A 129 11.03 3.77 -7.61
N GLY A 130 10.59 5.00 -7.35
CA GLY A 130 9.57 5.23 -6.32
C GLY A 130 8.12 4.90 -6.75
N GLY A 131 7.92 4.23 -7.88
CA GLY A 131 6.64 3.62 -8.23
C GLY A 131 6.42 3.41 -9.74
N LEU A 132 5.43 2.59 -10.07
CA LEU A 132 5.05 2.24 -11.44
C LEU A 132 3.74 2.91 -11.84
N THR A 133 3.63 3.43 -13.06
CA THR A 133 2.37 3.97 -13.60
C THR A 133 2.27 3.78 -15.10
N CYS A 134 1.06 3.59 -15.62
CA CYS A 134 0.79 3.62 -17.05
C CYS A 134 -0.47 4.46 -17.32
N ALA A 135 -0.63 4.92 -18.56
CA ALA A 135 -1.89 5.47 -19.01
C ALA A 135 -2.96 4.34 -19.13
N PRO A 136 -4.26 4.69 -19.14
CA PRO A 136 -5.32 3.74 -19.47
C PRO A 136 -5.12 3.09 -20.84
N ASP A 137 -5.57 1.83 -20.97
CA ASP A 137 -5.66 1.08 -22.23
C ASP A 137 -4.33 1.00 -23.05
N VAL A 138 -3.19 1.12 -22.36
CA VAL A 138 -1.86 0.97 -22.95
C VAL A 138 -1.65 -0.46 -23.42
N GLN A 139 -1.21 -0.63 -24.66
CA GLN A 139 -0.70 -1.91 -25.17
C GLN A 139 0.82 -1.91 -25.10
N ASP A 140 1.38 -2.99 -24.56
CA ASP A 140 2.82 -3.21 -24.51
C ASP A 140 3.15 -4.55 -25.18
N PRO A 141 3.60 -4.53 -26.44
CA PRO A 141 3.95 -5.77 -27.15
C PRO A 141 5.11 -6.53 -26.50
N VAL A 142 6.06 -5.84 -25.87
CA VAL A 142 7.22 -6.49 -25.23
C VAL A 142 6.75 -7.28 -24.01
N LEU A 143 5.98 -6.64 -23.12
CA LEU A 143 5.38 -7.35 -21.99
C LEU A 143 4.41 -8.43 -22.45
N GLY A 144 3.65 -8.19 -23.52
CA GLY A 144 2.77 -9.18 -24.14
C GLY A 144 3.51 -10.45 -24.51
N HIS A 145 4.58 -10.34 -25.31
CA HIS A 145 5.38 -11.50 -25.73
C HIS A 145 6.01 -12.24 -24.54
N LEU A 146 6.59 -11.50 -23.57
CA LEU A 146 7.17 -12.10 -22.37
C LEU A 146 6.12 -12.81 -21.51
N ALA A 147 4.95 -12.19 -21.34
CA ALA A 147 3.84 -12.77 -20.61
C ALA A 147 3.32 -14.05 -21.29
N HIS A 148 3.18 -14.06 -22.61
CA HIS A 148 2.80 -15.26 -23.37
C HIS A 148 3.81 -16.39 -23.18
N ALA A 149 5.11 -16.10 -23.28
CA ALA A 149 6.16 -17.10 -23.09
C ALA A 149 6.13 -17.73 -21.68
N VAL A 150 5.89 -16.88 -20.66
CA VAL A 150 5.72 -17.33 -19.26
C VAL A 150 4.43 -18.12 -19.08
N ALA A 151 3.33 -17.71 -19.72
CA ALA A 151 2.01 -18.33 -19.56
C ALA A 151 1.99 -19.82 -19.92
N ASP A 152 2.72 -20.22 -20.96
CA ASP A 152 2.83 -21.62 -21.40
C ASP A 152 3.68 -22.46 -20.43
N SER A 153 4.52 -21.79 -19.65
CA SER A 153 5.51 -22.39 -18.75
C SER A 153 5.02 -22.48 -17.29
N LEU A 154 4.09 -21.62 -16.85
CA LEU A 154 3.63 -21.56 -15.45
C LEU A 154 3.01 -22.87 -14.92
N ASP A 155 2.37 -23.63 -15.80
CA ASP A 155 1.73 -24.91 -15.46
C ASP A 155 2.73 -26.07 -15.42
N GLY A 156 3.89 -25.91 -16.07
CA GLY A 156 4.92 -26.93 -16.21
C GLY A 156 5.71 -27.16 -14.92
N ARG A 157 6.33 -28.35 -14.82
CA ARG A 157 7.23 -28.72 -13.70
C ARG A 157 8.64 -28.99 -14.22
N GLY A 158 9.64 -28.82 -13.35
CA GLY A 158 11.04 -29.17 -13.64
C GLY A 158 12.00 -27.98 -13.57
N ALA A 159 13.29 -28.27 -13.34
CA ALA A 159 14.31 -27.26 -13.06
C ALA A 159 14.55 -26.27 -14.21
N LEU A 160 14.56 -26.75 -15.46
CA LEU A 160 14.72 -25.88 -16.64
C LEU A 160 13.54 -24.91 -16.80
N ASN A 161 12.34 -25.36 -16.47
CA ASN A 161 11.15 -24.52 -16.51
C ASN A 161 11.19 -23.44 -15.41
N THR A 162 11.62 -23.81 -14.19
CA THR A 162 11.86 -22.83 -13.13
C THR A 162 12.87 -21.78 -13.58
N LEU A 163 14.04 -22.19 -14.07
CA LEU A 163 15.08 -21.28 -14.56
C LEU A 163 14.54 -20.33 -15.65
N PHE A 164 13.81 -20.87 -16.62
CA PHE A 164 13.19 -20.08 -17.68
C PHE A 164 12.25 -19.00 -17.12
N ILE A 165 11.37 -19.37 -16.18
CA ILE A 165 10.47 -18.42 -15.51
C ILE A 165 11.26 -17.35 -14.75
N GLU A 166 12.39 -17.69 -14.11
CA GLU A 166 13.21 -16.68 -13.41
C GLU A 166 13.83 -15.67 -14.39
N GLN A 167 14.36 -16.15 -15.52
CA GLN A 167 14.95 -15.29 -16.54
C GLN A 167 13.90 -14.37 -17.19
N MET A 168 12.71 -14.91 -17.47
CA MET A 168 11.60 -14.11 -17.99
C MET A 168 11.08 -13.10 -16.96
N GLY A 169 11.01 -13.49 -15.68
CA GLY A 169 10.66 -12.60 -14.58
C GLY A 169 11.61 -11.41 -14.47
N LEU A 170 12.93 -11.65 -14.56
CA LEU A 170 13.94 -10.60 -14.56
C LEU A 170 13.78 -9.64 -15.76
N ALA A 171 13.55 -10.19 -16.96
CA ALA A 171 13.31 -9.39 -18.17
C ALA A 171 12.05 -8.52 -18.04
N ILE A 172 10.95 -9.09 -17.53
CA ILE A 172 9.70 -8.38 -17.25
C ILE A 172 9.94 -7.26 -16.24
N GLY A 173 10.59 -7.54 -15.11
CA GLY A 173 10.86 -6.56 -14.07
C GLY A 173 11.73 -5.40 -14.58
N THR A 174 12.75 -5.70 -15.37
CA THR A 174 13.65 -4.70 -15.97
C THR A 174 12.90 -3.79 -16.95
N HIS A 175 12.06 -4.37 -17.81
CA HIS A 175 11.25 -3.60 -18.75
C HIS A 175 10.23 -2.72 -18.03
N LEU A 176 9.55 -3.25 -17.00
CA LEU A 176 8.61 -2.49 -16.17
C LEU A 176 9.25 -1.28 -15.51
N ALA A 177 10.41 -1.49 -14.90
CA ALA A 177 11.19 -0.42 -14.29
C ALA A 177 11.59 0.66 -15.30
N ARG A 178 12.11 0.25 -16.47
CA ARG A 178 12.58 1.20 -17.50
C ARG A 178 11.45 1.99 -18.13
N GLN A 179 10.33 1.34 -18.47
CA GLN A 179 9.26 1.94 -19.26
C GLN A 179 8.18 2.61 -18.40
N TYR A 180 7.90 2.06 -17.22
CA TYR A 180 6.80 2.50 -16.35
C TYR A 180 7.26 2.97 -14.98
N GLY A 181 8.56 2.81 -14.66
CA GLY A 181 9.17 3.39 -13.48
C GLY A 181 9.22 4.90 -13.57
N ASN A 182 8.70 5.56 -12.54
CA ASN A 182 8.80 7.01 -12.43
C ASN A 182 10.19 7.39 -11.87
N ALA A 183 11.22 7.41 -12.71
CA ALA A 183 12.61 7.76 -12.36
C ALA A 183 12.81 9.24 -11.93
N SER A 184 11.78 10.07 -12.05
CA SER A 184 11.81 11.47 -11.64
C SER A 184 11.71 11.59 -10.11
N VAL A 185 12.84 11.87 -9.46
CA VAL A 185 12.91 12.21 -8.02
C VAL A 185 11.88 13.26 -7.62
N ARG A 186 11.54 14.22 -8.50
CA ARG A 186 10.52 15.24 -8.25
C ARG A 186 9.09 14.67 -8.22
N ASP A 187 8.78 13.74 -9.11
CA ASP A 187 7.48 13.06 -9.11
C ASP A 187 7.35 12.09 -7.96
N LEU A 188 8.44 11.46 -7.51
CA LEU A 188 8.50 10.61 -6.31
C LEU A 188 8.49 11.40 -5.00
N GLN A 189 9.06 12.61 -5.00
CA GLN A 189 8.87 13.52 -3.88
C GLN A 189 7.41 13.97 -3.79
N ARG A 190 6.65 14.03 -4.89
CA ARG A 190 5.19 14.23 -4.84
C ARG A 190 4.41 12.92 -4.59
N LYS A 191 4.80 11.82 -5.22
CA LYS A 191 4.19 10.48 -5.18
C LYS A 191 4.79 9.69 -4.03
N GLY A 192 4.03 9.57 -2.95
CA GLY A 192 4.55 9.08 -1.68
C GLY A 192 4.54 10.15 -0.60
N ARG A 193 4.01 11.36 -0.87
CA ARG A 193 3.56 12.29 0.17
C ARG A 193 2.04 12.25 0.27
N LEU A 194 1.53 12.55 1.45
CA LEU A 194 0.10 12.79 1.64
C LEU A 194 -0.25 14.12 0.98
N SER A 195 -1.43 14.20 0.35
CA SER A 195 -1.96 15.47 -0.12
C SER A 195 -2.20 16.42 1.05
N PRO A 196 -2.26 17.76 0.84
CA PRO A 196 -2.58 18.72 1.90
C PRO A 196 -3.85 18.37 2.69
N ALA A 197 -4.89 17.87 2.01
CA ALA A 197 -6.11 17.40 2.67
C ALA A 197 -5.87 16.13 3.51
N LYS A 198 -5.16 15.12 2.98
CA LYS A 198 -4.86 13.89 3.72
C LYS A 198 -3.94 14.12 4.90
N ILE A 199 -2.97 15.06 4.81
CA ILE A 199 -2.13 15.39 5.96
C ILE A 199 -2.89 16.15 7.04
N ALA A 200 -3.83 17.03 6.66
CA ALA A 200 -4.70 17.72 7.62
C ALA A 200 -5.57 16.71 8.37
N LEU A 201 -6.28 15.84 7.63
CA LEU A 201 -7.07 14.75 8.18
C LEU A 201 -6.24 13.83 9.10
N ALA A 202 -5.07 13.40 8.65
CA ALA A 202 -4.19 12.54 9.43
C ALA A 202 -3.77 13.20 10.76
N LYS A 203 -3.41 14.49 10.74
CA LYS A 203 -3.02 15.23 11.95
C LYS A 203 -4.19 15.40 12.91
N GLU A 204 -5.37 15.70 12.40
CA GLU A 204 -6.60 15.80 13.18
C GLU A 204 -6.91 14.47 13.88
N LEU A 205 -6.97 13.37 13.14
CA LEU A 205 -7.25 12.04 13.70
C LEU A 205 -6.19 11.58 14.71
N LEU A 206 -4.91 11.90 14.47
CA LEU A 206 -3.82 11.61 15.40
C LEU A 206 -3.98 12.39 16.72
N MET A 207 -4.49 13.63 16.68
CA MET A 207 -4.71 14.47 17.85
C MET A 207 -6.01 14.14 18.59
N GLU A 208 -7.09 13.82 17.88
CA GLU A 208 -8.40 13.52 18.47
C GLU A 208 -8.37 12.20 19.27
N LYS A 209 -7.67 11.19 18.76
CA LYS A 209 -7.53 9.87 19.43
C LYS A 209 -6.43 9.83 20.50
N ALA A 210 -5.86 10.98 20.86
CA ALA A 210 -4.70 11.05 21.75
C ALA A 210 -4.96 10.49 23.17
N ASP A 211 -6.23 10.41 23.60
CA ASP A 211 -6.62 9.99 24.95
C ASP A 211 -6.86 8.48 25.10
N LEU A 212 -6.99 7.71 24.00
CA LEU A 212 -7.41 6.30 24.03
C LEU A 212 -6.46 5.31 23.34
N GLY A 213 -5.28 5.76 22.93
CA GLY A 213 -4.32 4.93 22.18
C GLY A 213 -4.61 5.00 20.69
N VAL A 214 -3.90 5.88 20.00
CA VAL A 214 -4.11 6.09 18.56
C VAL A 214 -3.68 4.86 17.77
N SER A 215 -4.64 4.21 17.10
CA SER A 215 -4.34 3.17 16.12
C SER A 215 -3.89 3.82 14.80
N ILE A 216 -2.60 3.71 14.49
CA ILE A 216 -2.05 4.17 13.20
C ILE A 216 -2.75 3.45 12.02
N GLU A 217 -3.24 2.23 12.24
CA GLU A 217 -4.01 1.49 11.24
C GLU A 217 -5.33 2.20 10.89
N GLU A 218 -6.06 2.68 11.90
CA GLU A 218 -7.31 3.40 11.68
C GLU A 218 -7.07 4.71 10.95
N VAL A 219 -6.06 5.49 11.35
CA VAL A 219 -5.71 6.74 10.68
C VAL A 219 -5.33 6.49 9.21
N ALA A 220 -4.59 5.41 8.93
CA ALA A 220 -4.24 5.01 7.58
C ALA A 220 -5.48 4.63 6.75
N SER A 221 -6.41 3.88 7.35
CA SER A 221 -7.67 3.47 6.72
C SER A 221 -8.56 4.67 6.36
N GLU A 222 -8.70 5.65 7.26
CA GLU A 222 -9.42 6.91 6.98
C GLU A 222 -8.74 7.73 5.87
N CYS A 223 -7.43 7.56 5.68
CA CYS A 223 -6.71 8.13 4.56
C CYS A 223 -6.80 7.27 3.27
N GLU A 224 -7.51 6.14 3.28
CA GLU A 224 -7.59 5.12 2.23
C GLU A 224 -6.23 4.52 1.84
N LEU A 225 -5.35 4.31 2.82
CA LEU A 225 -3.98 3.83 2.63
C LEU A 225 -3.69 2.63 3.52
N SER A 226 -2.76 1.78 3.10
CA SER A 226 -2.20 0.77 4.00
C SER A 226 -1.34 1.44 5.08
N ARG A 227 -1.27 0.86 6.28
CA ARG A 227 -0.46 1.40 7.39
C ARG A 227 1.00 1.64 7.03
N GLY A 228 1.64 0.69 6.35
CA GLY A 228 3.05 0.81 5.95
C GLY A 228 3.27 2.01 5.03
N TYR A 229 2.43 2.14 3.99
CA TYR A 229 2.49 3.28 3.08
C TYR A 229 2.15 4.59 3.78
N PHE A 230 1.12 4.62 4.65
CA PHE A 230 0.78 5.80 5.44
C PHE A 230 1.96 6.28 6.29
N ILE A 231 2.65 5.39 7.01
CA ILE A 231 3.81 5.75 7.82
C ILE A 231 4.92 6.35 6.94
N ARG A 232 5.24 5.71 5.82
CA ARG A 232 6.25 6.22 4.88
C ARG A 232 5.83 7.56 4.32
N ALA A 233 4.58 7.70 3.90
CA ALA A 233 4.08 8.89 3.25
C ALA A 233 3.94 10.07 4.20
N PHE A 234 3.46 9.83 5.41
CA PHE A 234 3.45 10.82 6.48
C PHE A 234 4.87 11.28 6.80
N SER A 235 5.83 10.36 6.95
CA SER A 235 7.23 10.69 7.23
C SER A 235 7.88 11.50 6.11
N ARG A 236 7.67 11.12 4.85
CA ARG A 236 8.12 11.90 3.69
C ARG A 236 7.46 13.28 3.66
N THR A 237 6.23 13.41 4.17
CA THR A 237 5.47 14.68 4.18
C THR A 237 5.92 15.62 5.29
N THR A 238 6.05 15.14 6.51
CA THR A 238 6.28 15.94 7.74
C THR A 238 7.72 15.91 8.25
N GLY A 239 8.56 15.03 7.72
CA GLY A 239 9.92 14.77 8.24
C GLY A 239 9.96 13.92 9.51
N ARG A 240 8.80 13.45 10.00
CA ARG A 240 8.65 12.67 11.24
C ARG A 240 7.71 11.50 11.04
N THR A 241 7.97 10.37 11.69
CA THR A 241 6.96 9.29 11.73
C THR A 241 5.69 9.77 12.44
N PRO A 242 4.50 9.19 12.14
CA PRO A 242 3.24 9.58 12.81
C PRO A 242 3.36 9.57 14.34
N HIS A 243 4.01 8.56 14.90
CA HIS A 243 4.21 8.43 16.35
C HIS A 243 5.17 9.51 16.91
N GLN A 244 6.27 9.80 16.21
CA GLN A 244 7.18 10.89 16.62
C GLN A 244 6.48 12.25 16.59
N TRP A 245 5.74 12.53 15.52
CA TRP A 245 4.97 13.77 15.39
C TRP A 245 3.95 13.92 16.52
N LEU A 246 3.20 12.86 16.84
CA LEU A 246 2.26 12.85 17.96
C LEU A 246 2.94 13.12 19.30
N LEU A 247 4.09 12.48 19.58
CA LEU A 247 4.84 12.73 20.81
C LEU A 247 5.35 14.17 20.91
N GLU A 248 5.78 14.78 19.80
CA GLU A 248 6.15 16.19 19.75
C GLU A 248 4.96 17.10 20.10
N GLN A 249 3.77 16.83 19.55
CA GLN A 249 2.56 17.59 19.90
C GLN A 249 2.18 17.43 21.37
N ARG A 250 2.29 16.22 21.93
CA ARG A 250 2.04 15.96 23.35
C ARG A 250 3.01 16.70 24.25
N VAL A 251 4.29 16.79 23.88
CA VAL A 251 5.28 17.58 24.63
C VAL A 251 4.99 19.07 24.54
N ILE A 252 4.56 19.59 23.38
CA ILE A 252 4.15 20.99 23.25
C ILE A 252 2.97 21.30 24.20
N ARG A 253 1.94 20.44 24.22
CA ARG A 253 0.82 20.58 25.15
C ARG A 253 1.24 20.46 26.61
N ALA A 254 2.11 19.50 26.94
CA ALA A 254 2.62 19.32 28.30
C ALA A 254 3.39 20.56 28.76
N ARG A 255 4.20 21.16 27.89
CA ARG A 255 4.93 22.40 28.17
C ARG A 255 3.95 23.56 28.47
N GLN A 256 2.92 23.73 27.64
CA GLN A 256 1.88 24.74 27.88
C GLN A 256 1.20 24.54 29.24
N LEU A 257 0.81 23.31 29.58
CA LEU A 257 0.19 23.03 30.88
C LEU A 257 1.16 23.27 32.04
N ILE A 258 2.45 22.96 31.90
CA ILE A 258 3.47 23.27 32.92
C ILE A 258 3.61 24.79 33.12
N GLU A 259 3.52 25.58 32.06
CA GLU A 259 3.67 27.05 32.08
C GLU A 259 2.42 27.78 32.60
N THR A 260 1.24 27.21 32.38
CA THR A 260 -0.05 27.92 32.59
C THR A 260 -0.89 27.40 33.73
N THR A 261 -0.54 26.25 34.33
CA THR A 261 -1.35 25.60 35.36
C THR A 261 -0.52 25.13 36.55
N SER A 262 -1.19 24.85 37.66
CA SER A 262 -0.61 24.23 38.85
C SER A 262 -0.70 22.69 38.84
N MET A 263 -1.11 22.07 37.73
CA MET A 263 -1.28 20.61 37.63
C MET A 263 0.02 19.88 37.99
N THR A 264 -0.09 18.77 38.71
CA THR A 264 1.02 17.86 38.97
C THR A 264 1.55 17.26 37.66
N LEU A 265 2.81 16.83 37.64
CA LEU A 265 3.37 16.20 36.43
C LEU A 265 2.65 14.89 36.05
N ALA A 266 2.05 14.21 37.02
CA ALA A 266 1.22 13.03 36.80
C ALA A 266 -0.11 13.40 36.10
N GLU A 267 -0.79 14.45 36.56
CA GLU A 267 -2.02 14.95 35.90
C GLU A 267 -1.73 15.47 34.49
N ILE A 268 -0.61 16.17 34.28
CA ILE A 268 -0.20 16.63 32.95
C ILE A 268 0.12 15.44 32.04
N ALA A 269 0.76 14.40 32.55
CA ALA A 269 1.02 13.19 31.78
C ALA A 269 -0.30 12.58 31.27
N ALA A 270 -1.28 12.40 32.16
CA ALA A 270 -2.60 11.90 31.80
C ALA A 270 -3.32 12.82 30.80
N ALA A 271 -3.37 14.13 31.07
CA ALA A 271 -4.04 15.13 30.22
C ALA A 271 -3.40 15.32 28.83
N CYS A 272 -2.19 14.84 28.64
CA CYS A 272 -1.48 14.85 27.36
C CYS A 272 -1.39 13.47 26.71
N GLY A 273 -2.08 12.45 27.26
CA GLY A 273 -2.09 11.10 26.71
C GLY A 273 -0.78 10.32 26.87
N PHE A 274 0.07 10.68 27.84
CA PHE A 274 1.21 9.84 28.23
C PHE A 274 0.73 8.70 29.13
N ALA A 275 1.31 7.52 28.95
CA ALA A 275 1.01 6.34 29.77
C ALA A 275 1.19 6.59 31.27
N ASP A 276 2.22 7.35 31.65
CA ASP A 276 2.52 7.73 33.03
C ASP A 276 3.50 8.92 33.06
N GLN A 277 3.77 9.43 34.26
CA GLN A 277 4.73 10.52 34.49
C GLN A 277 6.16 10.16 34.07
N SER A 278 6.59 8.90 34.22
CA SER A 278 7.93 8.46 33.83
C SER A 278 8.09 8.47 32.30
N HIS A 279 7.03 8.11 31.57
CA HIS A 279 6.97 8.23 30.12
C HIS A 279 7.03 9.69 29.68
N LEU A 280 6.25 10.57 30.31
CA LEU A 280 6.35 12.03 30.09
C LEU A 280 7.79 12.51 30.32
N ASN A 281 8.40 12.18 31.46
CA ASN A 281 9.77 12.61 31.79
C ASN A 281 10.78 12.21 30.71
N ARG A 282 10.77 10.95 30.27
CA ARG A 282 11.69 10.45 29.24
C ARG A 282 11.49 11.16 27.90
N VAL A 283 10.25 11.29 27.44
CA VAL A 283 9.96 11.89 26.13
C VAL A 283 10.23 13.39 26.14
N PHE A 284 9.80 14.09 27.20
CA PHE A 284 10.01 15.53 27.35
C PHE A 284 11.50 15.86 27.42
N ALA A 285 12.29 15.15 28.24
CA ALA A 285 13.74 15.37 28.31
C ALA A 285 14.45 15.11 26.97
N ARG A 286 14.02 14.09 26.23
CA ARG A 286 14.56 13.80 24.90
C ARG A 286 14.27 14.91 23.88
N ILE A 287 13.11 15.56 23.95
CA ILE A 287 12.67 16.57 22.96
C ILE A 287 13.11 17.99 23.37
N VAL A 288 13.04 18.31 24.65
CA VAL A 288 13.28 19.66 25.20
C VAL A 288 14.70 19.80 25.76
N GLY A 289 15.38 18.69 26.06
CA GLY A 289 16.75 18.66 26.58
C GLY A 289 16.85 18.50 28.11
N HIS A 290 15.76 18.70 28.84
CA HIS A 290 15.72 18.51 30.29
C HIS A 290 14.34 18.05 30.78
N PRO A 291 14.23 17.39 31.94
CA PRO A 291 12.96 16.89 32.45
C PRO A 291 11.95 18.00 32.77
N PRO A 292 10.64 17.71 32.70
CA PRO A 292 9.58 18.71 32.90
C PRO A 292 9.57 19.30 34.32
N GLY A 293 10.03 18.54 35.32
CA GLY A 293 10.20 19.06 36.69
C GLY A 293 11.33 20.08 36.81
N ALA A 294 12.39 19.97 36.01
CA ALA A 294 13.44 21.00 35.93
C ALA A 294 12.91 22.24 35.22
N TRP A 295 12.22 22.05 34.09
CA TRP A 295 11.54 23.11 33.33
C TRP A 295 10.61 23.95 34.24
N ARG A 296 9.77 23.29 35.05
CA ARG A 296 8.87 23.99 35.98
C ARG A 296 9.60 24.83 37.02
N ARG A 297 10.71 24.34 37.57
CA ARG A 297 11.49 25.09 38.58
C ARG A 297 12.16 26.33 37.98
N GLU A 298 12.58 26.27 36.72
CA GLU A 298 13.14 27.43 36.02
C GLU A 298 12.12 28.54 35.82
N LEU A 299 10.85 28.19 35.58
CA LEU A 299 9.74 29.16 35.50
C LEU A 299 9.36 29.76 36.86
N SER A 300 9.72 29.08 37.96
CA SER A 300 9.40 29.50 39.33
C SER A 300 10.49 30.38 39.95
N ARG A 301 11.57 30.68 39.21
CA ARG A 301 12.63 31.60 39.57
C ARG A 301 12.38 32.96 38.95
#